data_AF-A0A1W9QSA6-F1
#
_entry.id   AF-A0A1W9QSA6-F1
#
_cell.length_a   1.000
_cell.length_b   1.000
_cell.length_c   1.000
_cell.angle_alpha   90.00
_cell.angle_beta   90.00
_cell.angle_gamma   90.00
#
_symmetry.space_group_name_H-M   'P 1'
#
loop_
_entity.id
_entity.type
_entity.pdbx_description
1 polymer ?
#
loop_
_entity_poly.entity_id
_entity_poly.type
_entity_poly.pdbx_seq_one_letter_code
_entity_poly.pdbx_strand_id
1 'polypeptide(L)'
;MQHSILWDKIKLLSLSIAILFSGCDKIFEFSPYEANVKEKYKNTTTKNIDKINQREIDDTASFKFAVIADNHYHYYNLKNIINAINANPEILFVLHAGDIADQALLKEYEIFYDIMKNLNKPYLTVIGNHDYNSNG
;
A
#
# COMPACT_ATOMS: atom_id res chain seq x y z
N MET A 1 -35.08 -36.68 -26.61
CA MET A 1 -33.74 -36.11 -26.91
C MET A 1 -33.71 -34.59 -26.79
N GLN A 2 -34.65 -33.85 -27.38
CA GLN A 2 -34.67 -32.38 -27.38
C GLN A 2 -34.83 -31.73 -25.99
N HIS A 3 -35.56 -32.36 -25.07
CA HIS A 3 -35.70 -31.87 -23.69
C HIS A 3 -34.37 -31.92 -22.91
N SER A 4 -33.54 -32.97 -23.06
CA SER A 4 -32.30 -33.05 -22.27
C SER A 4 -31.29 -31.99 -22.69
N ILE A 5 -31.20 -31.70 -23.99
CA ILE A 5 -30.35 -30.65 -24.55
C ILE A 5 -30.75 -29.27 -24.02
N LEU A 6 -32.06 -29.02 -23.80
CA LEU A 6 -32.55 -27.77 -23.22
C LEU A 6 -32.13 -27.63 -21.76
N TRP A 7 -32.23 -28.71 -20.96
CA TRP A 7 -31.78 -28.72 -19.56
C TRP A 7 -30.27 -28.52 -19.43
N ASP A 8 -29.48 -29.11 -20.32
CA ASP A 8 -28.02 -28.94 -20.31
C ASP A 8 -27.62 -27.50 -20.66
N LYS A 9 -28.31 -26.87 -21.62
CA LYS A 9 -28.13 -25.44 -21.93
C LYS A 9 -28.53 -24.53 -20.76
N ILE A 10 -29.62 -24.84 -20.06
CA ILE A 10 -30.05 -24.08 -18.87
C ILE A 10 -29.00 -24.23 -17.76
N LYS A 11 -28.48 -25.43 -17.51
CA LYS A 11 -27.41 -25.65 -16.52
C LYS A 11 -26.13 -24.90 -16.87
N LEU A 12 -25.70 -24.94 -18.14
CA LEU A 12 -24.53 -24.19 -18.62
C LEU A 12 -24.72 -22.67 -18.50
N LEU A 13 -25.91 -22.16 -18.79
CA LEU A 13 -26.22 -20.74 -18.64
C LEU A 13 -26.23 -20.33 -17.16
N SER A 14 -26.87 -21.11 -16.28
CA SER A 14 -26.87 -20.86 -14.83
C SER A 14 -25.47 -20.90 -14.24
N LEU A 15 -24.62 -21.84 -14.67
CA LEU A 15 -23.23 -21.94 -14.23
C LEU A 15 -22.40 -20.74 -14.72
N SER A 16 -22.59 -20.32 -15.96
CA SER A 16 -21.92 -19.14 -16.52
C SER A 16 -22.31 -17.86 -15.78
N ILE A 17 -23.60 -17.71 -15.43
CA ILE A 17 -24.10 -16.58 -14.63
C ILE A 17 -23.50 -16.61 -13.21
N ALA A 18 -23.42 -17.78 -12.56
CA ALA A 18 -22.82 -17.90 -11.23
C ALA A 18 -21.31 -17.55 -11.22
N ILE A 19 -20.59 -17.87 -12.29
CA ILE A 19 -19.17 -17.49 -12.46
C ILE A 19 -19.03 -15.97 -12.61
N LEU A 20 -19.96 -15.30 -13.28
CA LEU A 20 -19.95 -13.83 -13.40
C LEU A 20 -20.16 -13.11 -12.06
N PHE A 21 -20.88 -13.73 -11.12
CA PHE A 21 -21.14 -13.14 -9.79
C PHE A 21 -20.07 -13.44 -8.73
N SER A 22 -19.08 -14.30 -9.01
CA SER A 22 -18.03 -14.66 -8.04
C SER A 22 -16.75 -13.81 -8.15
N GLY A 23 -16.70 -12.82 -9.04
CA GLY A 23 -15.51 -11.99 -9.28
C GLY A 23 -15.38 -10.68 -8.49
N CYS A 24 -16.39 -10.28 -7.71
CA CYS A 24 -16.38 -8.99 -7.01
C CYS A 24 -16.12 -9.14 -5.50
N ASP A 25 -14.88 -8.91 -5.07
CA ASP A 25 -14.50 -8.87 -3.65
C ASP A 25 -15.16 -7.73 -2.86
N LYS A 26 -15.65 -6.68 -3.54
CA LYS A 26 -16.43 -5.57 -2.94
C LYS A 26 -17.46 -5.03 -3.94
N ILE A 27 -18.73 -5.35 -3.73
CA ILE A 27 -19.85 -4.86 -4.56
C ILE A 27 -20.19 -3.39 -4.19
N PHE A 28 -19.84 -2.96 -2.97
CA PHE A 28 -20.12 -1.62 -2.47
C PHE A 28 -18.90 -1.04 -1.77
N GLU A 29 -18.57 0.20 -2.13
CA GLU A 29 -17.69 1.09 -1.38
C GLU A 29 -18.60 2.21 -0.83
N PHE A 30 -18.85 2.21 0.48
CA PHE A 30 -19.80 3.14 1.09
C PHE A 30 -19.24 4.55 1.19
N SER A 31 -17.93 4.66 1.37
CA SER A 31 -17.22 5.93 1.46
C SER A 31 -15.75 5.76 1.07
N PRO A 32 -15.16 6.69 0.31
CA PRO A 32 -13.72 6.69 0.03
C PRO A 32 -12.85 6.96 1.29
N TYR A 33 -13.51 7.38 2.38
CA TYR A 33 -12.92 7.64 3.69
C TYR A 33 -13.10 6.48 4.67
N GLU A 34 -13.67 5.36 4.22
CA GLU A 34 -13.78 4.17 5.05
C GLU A 34 -12.39 3.56 5.29
N ALA A 35 -12.02 3.37 6.57
CA ALA A 35 -10.72 2.81 6.97
C ALA A 35 -10.66 1.27 6.81
N ASN A 36 -11.13 0.74 5.68
CA ASN A 36 -11.13 -0.69 5.37
C ASN A 36 -9.81 -1.13 4.73
N VAL A 37 -8.73 -0.99 5.50
CA VAL A 37 -7.35 -1.24 5.07
C VAL A 37 -7.14 -2.74 4.78
N LYS A 38 -6.64 -3.07 3.58
CA LYS A 38 -6.30 -4.46 3.22
C LYS A 38 -5.23 -5.02 4.15
N GLU A 39 -5.33 -6.30 4.52
CA GLU A 39 -4.42 -6.93 5.49
C GLU A 39 -2.94 -6.78 5.12
N LYS A 40 -2.60 -6.87 3.83
CA LYS A 40 -1.22 -6.65 3.33
C LYS A 40 -0.66 -5.26 3.65
N TYR A 41 -1.52 -4.25 3.80
CA TYR A 41 -1.15 -2.85 4.06
C TYR A 41 -1.03 -2.53 5.55
N LYS A 42 -1.44 -3.44 6.44
CA LYS A 42 -1.38 -3.23 7.89
C LYS A 42 0.00 -3.52 8.49
N ASN A 43 0.24 -2.97 9.67
CA ASN A 43 1.39 -3.22 10.55
C ASN A 43 2.75 -2.96 9.88
N THR A 44 2.82 -1.96 8.98
CA THR A 44 4.05 -1.56 8.29
C THR A 44 5.12 -1.04 9.25
N THR A 45 4.71 -0.26 10.26
CA THR A 45 5.62 0.26 11.30
C THR A 45 6.34 -0.88 12.03
N THR A 46 5.60 -1.84 12.58
CA THR A 46 6.17 -3.01 13.26
C THR A 46 7.13 -3.78 12.35
N LYS A 47 6.69 -4.11 11.11
CA LYS A 47 7.53 -4.81 10.13
C LYS A 47 8.84 -4.08 9.81
N ASN A 48 8.84 -2.75 9.79
CA ASN A 48 10.04 -1.97 9.49
C ASN A 48 10.92 -1.76 10.73
N ILE A 49 10.35 -1.64 11.93
CA ILE A 49 11.10 -1.63 13.19
C ILE A 49 11.86 -2.95 13.35
N ASP A 50 11.22 -4.09 13.07
CA ASP A 50 11.88 -5.40 13.15
C ASP A 50 13.11 -5.47 12.22
N LYS A 51 12.99 -4.95 10.99
CA LYS A 51 14.11 -4.87 10.03
C LYS A 51 15.24 -3.95 10.51
N ILE A 52 14.92 -2.88 11.25
CA ILE A 52 15.92 -1.96 11.82
C ILE A 52 16.64 -2.65 12.96
N ASN A 53 15.91 -3.30 13.88
CA ASN A 53 16.47 -3.98 15.05
C ASN A 53 17.33 -5.20 14.72
N GLN A 54 17.12 -5.83 13.55
CA GLN A 54 17.94 -6.95 13.07
C GLN A 54 19.30 -6.53 12.53
N ARG A 55 19.59 -5.23 12.43
CA ARG A 55 20.89 -4.75 11.95
C ARG A 55 21.89 -4.66 13.09
N GLU A 56 23.08 -5.16 12.82
CA GLU A 56 24.24 -4.89 13.64
C GLU A 56 24.64 -3.41 13.43
N ILE A 57 24.55 -2.62 14.49
CA ILE A 57 25.01 -1.23 14.51
C ILE A 57 26.27 -1.20 15.36
N ASP A 58 27.32 -0.61 14.80
CA ASP A 58 28.48 -0.22 15.59
C ASP A 58 28.14 1.11 16.28
N ASP A 59 28.01 1.07 17.61
CA ASP A 59 27.65 2.23 18.45
C ASP A 59 28.66 3.39 18.35
N THR A 60 29.81 3.17 17.71
CA THR A 60 30.84 4.19 17.47
C THR A 60 30.85 4.74 16.05
N ALA A 61 30.12 4.11 15.12
CA ALA A 61 30.09 4.50 13.72
C ALA A 61 28.98 5.52 13.43
N SER A 62 29.28 6.50 12.57
CA SER A 62 28.25 7.40 12.02
C SER A 62 27.33 6.63 11.07
N PHE A 63 26.03 6.91 11.13
CA PHE A 63 25.07 6.36 10.17
C PHE A 63 24.39 7.46 9.34
N LYS A 64 23.85 7.09 8.18
CA LYS A 64 23.07 7.96 7.32
C LYS A 64 21.64 7.43 7.17
N PHE A 65 20.67 8.34 7.16
CA PHE A 65 19.27 8.05 6.89
C PHE A 65 18.71 9.13 5.97
N ALA A 66 17.65 8.81 5.25
CA ALA A 66 16.94 9.77 4.41
C ALA A 66 15.69 10.28 5.13
N VAL A 67 15.34 11.55 4.89
CA VAL A 67 14.06 12.14 5.28
C VAL A 67 13.36 12.59 4.00
N ILE A 68 12.11 12.19 3.86
CA ILE A 68 11.21 12.56 2.76
C ILE A 68 9.88 13.00 3.37
N ALA A 69 9.09 13.81 2.66
CA ALA A 69 7.82 14.33 3.16
C ALA A 69 6.97 14.87 1.99
N ASP A 70 5.72 15.23 2.29
CA ASP A 70 4.87 16.07 1.41
C ASP A 70 4.72 15.50 -0.01
N ASN A 71 4.60 14.17 -0.14
CA ASN A 71 4.47 13.58 -1.47
C ASN A 71 3.11 13.89 -2.09
N HIS A 72 2.03 13.96 -1.30
CA HIS A 72 0.66 14.13 -1.79
C HIS A 72 0.39 13.27 -3.06
N TYR A 73 -0.01 13.88 -4.18
CA TYR A 73 -0.21 13.22 -5.48
C TYR A 73 1.06 13.16 -6.37
N HIS A 74 2.22 13.62 -5.91
CA HIS A 74 3.50 13.61 -6.64
C HIS A 74 4.17 12.23 -6.67
N TYR A 75 3.39 11.19 -6.98
CA TYR A 75 3.82 9.78 -7.01
C TYR A 75 4.98 9.49 -7.95
N TYR A 76 5.07 10.22 -9.07
CA TYR A 76 6.21 10.08 -9.99
C TYR A 76 7.52 10.52 -9.34
N ASN A 77 7.49 11.65 -8.62
CA ASN A 77 8.64 12.17 -7.90
C ASN A 77 9.02 11.23 -6.75
N LEU A 78 8.04 10.72 -6.01
CA LEU A 78 8.27 9.73 -4.96
C LEU A 78 9.00 8.48 -5.50
N LYS A 79 8.59 7.96 -6.67
CA LYS A 79 9.29 6.83 -7.33
C LYS A 79 10.74 7.16 -7.66
N ASN A 80 11.01 8.36 -8.18
CA ASN A 80 12.37 8.79 -8.49
C ASN A 80 13.24 8.93 -7.23
N ILE A 81 12.66 9.45 -6.14
CA ILE A 81 13.31 9.55 -4.84
C ILE A 81 13.64 8.16 -4.29
N ILE A 82 12.70 7.21 -4.35
CA ILE A 82 12.93 5.82 -3.94
C ILE A 82 14.08 5.20 -4.75
N ASN A 83 14.11 5.41 -6.06
CA ASN A 83 15.20 4.89 -6.90
C ASN A 83 16.56 5.49 -6.50
N ALA A 84 16.61 6.79 -6.22
CA ALA A 84 17.83 7.45 -5.75
C ALA A 84 18.28 6.93 -4.37
N ILE A 85 17.35 6.73 -3.44
CA ILE A 85 17.64 6.17 -2.11
C ILE A 85 18.13 4.72 -2.22
N ASN A 86 17.46 3.90 -3.03
CA ASN A 86 17.85 2.50 -3.26
C ASN A 86 19.26 2.36 -3.84
N ALA A 87 19.68 3.32 -4.67
CA ALA A 87 21.01 3.36 -5.27
C ALA A 87 22.12 3.76 -4.28
N ASN A 88 21.77 4.32 -3.12
CA ASN A 88 22.73 4.71 -2.09
C ASN A 88 22.85 3.61 -1.01
N PRO A 89 23.96 2.85 -0.96
CA PRO A 89 24.14 1.81 0.04
C PRO A 89 24.29 2.35 1.46
N GLU A 90 24.78 3.57 1.64
CA GLU A 90 25.05 4.16 2.95
C GLU A 90 23.78 4.58 3.71
N ILE A 91 22.65 4.78 3.00
CA ILE A 91 21.37 5.07 3.63
C ILE A 91 20.85 3.79 4.29
N LEU A 92 20.72 3.83 5.61
CA LEU A 92 20.26 2.69 6.39
C LEU A 92 18.74 2.59 6.38
N PHE A 93 18.03 3.67 6.65
CA PHE A 93 16.58 3.71 6.72
C PHE A 93 16.04 5.06 6.26
N VAL A 94 14.72 5.13 6.11
CA VAL A 94 14.02 6.34 5.64
C VAL A 94 12.95 6.75 6.66
N LEU A 95 12.83 8.05 6.88
CA LEU A 95 11.71 8.66 7.60
C LEU A 95 10.82 9.41 6.61
N HIS A 96 9.53 9.12 6.59
CA HIS A 96 8.52 9.94 5.91
C HIS A 96 7.87 10.88 6.94
N ALA A 97 8.07 12.18 6.81
CA ALA A 97 7.67 13.18 7.80
C ALA A 97 6.21 13.68 7.64
N GLY A 98 5.30 12.81 7.18
CA GLY A 98 3.90 13.16 6.98
C GLY A 98 3.57 13.74 5.60
N ASP A 99 2.30 14.13 5.46
CA ASP A 99 1.67 14.63 4.24
C ASP A 99 1.83 13.62 3.08
N ILE A 100 1.44 12.38 3.40
CA ILE A 100 1.43 11.24 2.49
C ILE A 100 0.27 11.38 1.50
N ALA A 101 -0.90 11.77 2.00
CA ALA A 101 -2.11 12.01 1.25
C ALA A 101 -2.37 13.51 1.08
N ASP A 102 -3.13 13.89 0.05
CA ASP A 102 -3.62 15.26 -0.13
C ASP A 102 -5.00 15.44 0.53
N GLN A 103 -5.85 14.43 0.41
CA GLN A 103 -7.25 14.45 0.85
C GLN A 103 -7.58 13.36 1.87
N ALA A 104 -6.57 12.63 2.37
CA ALA A 104 -6.71 11.48 3.25
C ALA A 104 -7.70 10.41 2.76
N LEU A 105 -7.69 10.14 1.45
CA LEU A 105 -8.48 9.06 0.87
C LEU A 105 -7.74 7.74 1.10
N LEU A 106 -8.47 6.66 1.41
CA LEU A 106 -7.87 5.31 1.54
C LEU A 106 -7.01 4.98 0.32
N LYS A 107 -7.48 5.37 -0.88
CA LYS A 107 -6.79 5.11 -2.14
C LYS A 107 -5.39 5.76 -2.22
N GLU A 108 -5.21 6.93 -1.64
CA GLU A 108 -3.91 7.63 -1.65
C GLU A 108 -2.88 6.85 -0.83
N TYR A 109 -3.28 6.36 0.35
CA TYR A 109 -2.45 5.49 1.18
C TYR A 109 -2.14 4.15 0.51
N GLU A 110 -3.09 3.55 -0.21
CA GLU A 110 -2.85 2.34 -0.99
C GLU A 110 -1.80 2.57 -2.09
N ILE A 111 -1.90 3.68 -2.83
CA ILE A 111 -0.94 4.05 -3.88
C ILE A 111 0.43 4.30 -3.26
N PHE A 112 0.49 5.06 -2.17
CA PHE A 112 1.71 5.31 -1.42
C PHE A 112 2.38 3.99 -1.01
N TYR A 113 1.64 3.07 -0.38
CA TYR A 113 2.16 1.75 -0.02
C TYR A 113 2.70 1.00 -1.24
N ASP A 114 1.95 0.96 -2.34
CA ASP A 114 2.34 0.24 -3.55
C ASP A 114 3.58 0.83 -4.23
N ILE A 115 3.91 2.09 -3.97
CA ILE A 115 5.15 2.73 -4.37
C ILE A 115 6.27 2.41 -3.38
N MET A 116 6.02 2.65 -2.08
CA MET A 116 7.00 2.47 -1.00
C MET A 116 7.43 1.03 -0.79
N LYS A 117 6.63 0.03 -1.18
CA LYS A 117 7.05 -1.38 -1.15
C LYS A 117 8.28 -1.69 -2.02
N ASN A 118 8.61 -0.83 -2.97
CA ASN A 118 9.80 -0.95 -3.82
C ASN A 118 11.05 -0.31 -3.20
N LEU A 119 10.91 0.37 -2.06
CA LEU A 119 12.05 0.83 -1.27
C LEU A 119 12.73 -0.40 -0.62
N ASN A 120 14.01 -0.61 -0.93
CA ASN A 120 14.79 -1.74 -0.42
C ASN A 120 15.37 -1.48 0.98
N LYS A 121 15.07 -0.31 1.55
CA LYS A 121 15.42 0.12 2.91
C LYS A 121 14.17 0.09 3.79
N PRO A 122 14.28 -0.23 5.09
CA PRO A 122 13.17 -0.05 6.01
C PRO A 122 12.82 1.43 6.13
N TYR A 123 11.54 1.71 6.35
CA TYR A 123 11.05 3.07 6.50
C TYR A 123 10.04 3.18 7.64
N LEU A 124 10.00 4.34 8.27
CA LEU A 124 8.98 4.73 9.23
C LEU A 124 8.26 5.96 8.71
N THR A 125 7.00 6.10 9.11
CA THR A 125 6.16 7.22 8.72
C THR A 125 5.57 7.86 9.96
N VAL A 126 5.42 9.18 9.93
CA VAL A 126 4.52 9.92 10.82
C VAL A 126 3.41 10.54 9.98
N ILE A 127 2.32 10.96 10.62
CA ILE A 127 1.22 11.66 9.96
C ILE A 127 1.52 13.15 9.87
N GLY A 128 1.10 13.80 8.79
CA GLY A 128 1.04 15.24 8.62
C GLY A 128 -0.37 15.79 8.77
N ASN A 129 -0.57 17.09 8.54
CA ASN A 129 -1.89 17.72 8.69
C ASN A 129 -2.86 17.33 7.58
N HIS A 130 -2.38 16.97 6.38
CA HIS A 130 -3.23 16.47 5.31
C HIS A 130 -3.67 15.01 5.51
N ASP A 131 -2.95 14.25 6.33
CA ASP A 131 -3.25 12.84 6.61
C ASP A 131 -4.35 12.65 7.67
N TYR A 132 -4.58 13.65 8.53
CA TYR A 132 -5.47 13.52 9.70
C TYR A 132 -6.97 13.35 9.36
N ASN A 133 -7.39 13.74 8.17
CA ASN A 133 -8.78 13.54 7.77
C ASN A 133 -9.06 12.03 7.66
N SER A 134 -10.28 11.56 7.97
CA SER A 134 -10.69 10.15 7.70
C SER A 134 -10.01 9.06 8.53
N ASN A 135 -9.85 9.31 9.84
CA ASN A 135 -9.29 8.40 10.85
C ASN A 135 -7.75 8.28 10.89
N GLY A 136 -7.02 9.23 10.29
CA GLY A 136 -5.56 9.33 10.39
C GLY A 136 -4.83 8.30 9.54
#